data_AF-A0A4Q3B0H2-F1
#
_entry.id   AF-A0A4Q3B0H2-F1
#
_cell.length_a   1.000
_cell.length_b   1.000
_cell.length_c   1.000
_cell.angle_alpha   90.00
_cell.angle_beta   90.00
_cell.angle_gamma   90.00
#
_symmetry.space_group_name_H-M   'P 1'
#
loop_
_entity.id
_entity.type
_entity.pdbx_description
1 polymer ?
#
loop_
_entity_poly.entity_id
_entity_poly.type
_entity_poly.pdbx_seq_one_letter_code
_entity_poly.pdbx_strand_id
1 'polypeptide(L)'
;VHSRGDVPNSEDLKHLVFWLQHKALQQSFAENGLFAAFEPAGGYVEIASGILAIPIGNKNEDFLLLFRPELQATVNWSGNPADAINFEPDGKKYHPRSSFAIWQETVKHKSLPWNAEELELAESLRTFIFEYSTKRNF
;
A
#
# COMPACT_ATOMS: atom_id res chain seq x y z
N VAL A 1 -17.97 -10.56 3.07
CA VAL A 1 -16.51 -10.30 3.00
C VAL A 1 -15.80 -11.61 3.24
N HIS A 2 -15.03 -12.09 2.28
CA HIS A 2 -14.11 -13.21 2.47
C HIS A 2 -12.70 -12.64 2.47
N SER A 3 -11.85 -13.07 3.41
CA SER A 3 -10.49 -12.56 3.56
C SER A 3 -9.51 -13.69 3.87
N ARG A 4 -8.23 -13.48 3.56
CA ARG A 4 -7.13 -14.42 3.81
C ARG A 4 -5.83 -13.66 4.00
N GLY A 5 -4.96 -14.15 4.88
CA GLY A 5 -3.73 -13.45 5.29
C GLY A 5 -4.02 -12.38 6.34
N ASP A 6 -3.04 -11.51 6.58
CA ASP A 6 -3.17 -10.37 7.47
C ASP A 6 -3.95 -9.27 6.75
N VAL A 7 -5.16 -8.99 7.24
CA VAL A 7 -6.10 -8.06 6.64
C VAL A 7 -6.79 -7.23 7.73
N PRO A 8 -7.26 -6.01 7.42
CA PRO A 8 -8.09 -5.25 8.35
C PRO A 8 -9.32 -6.05 8.79
N ASN A 9 -9.89 -5.70 9.94
CA ASN A 9 -11.08 -6.37 10.44
C ASN A 9 -12.29 -6.12 9.52
N SER A 10 -13.37 -6.88 9.74
CA SER A 10 -14.54 -6.84 8.86
C SER A 10 -15.28 -5.49 8.83
N GLU A 11 -15.17 -4.68 9.88
CA GLU A 11 -15.81 -3.35 9.95
C GLU A 11 -15.01 -2.34 9.12
N ASP A 12 -13.70 -2.31 9.31
CA ASP A 12 -12.78 -1.48 8.52
C ASP A 12 -12.85 -1.81 7.03
N LEU A 13 -12.92 -3.10 6.67
CA LEU A 13 -13.09 -3.53 5.29
C LEU A 13 -14.40 -3.02 4.67
N LYS A 14 -15.50 -2.94 5.44
CA LYS A 14 -16.77 -2.39 4.93
C LYS A 14 -16.65 -0.89 4.67
N HIS A 15 -16.04 -0.15 5.58
CA HIS A 15 -15.82 1.30 5.39
C HIS A 15 -14.93 1.57 4.18
N LEU A 16 -13.87 0.79 4.01
CA LEU A 16 -12.95 0.89 2.88
C LEU A 16 -13.66 0.57 1.55
N VAL A 17 -14.46 -0.51 1.49
CA VAL A 17 -15.24 -0.85 0.29
C VAL A 17 -16.25 0.24 -0.03
N PHE A 18 -16.95 0.78 0.97
CA PHE A 18 -17.87 1.90 0.76
C PHE A 18 -17.16 3.12 0.17
N TRP A 19 -15.97 3.46 0.68
CA TRP A 19 -15.14 4.53 0.12
C TRP A 19 -14.69 4.26 -1.32
N LEU A 20 -14.32 3.02 -1.65
CA LEU A 20 -13.95 2.60 -3.01
C LEU A 20 -15.13 2.67 -3.99
N GLN A 21 -16.34 2.30 -3.56
CA GLN A 21 -17.55 2.39 -4.39
C GLN A 21 -17.84 3.83 -4.82
N HIS A 22 -17.59 4.81 -3.94
CA HIS A 22 -17.77 6.24 -4.27
C HIS A 22 -16.73 6.76 -5.28
N LYS A 23 -15.63 6.05 -5.49
CA LYS A 23 -14.62 6.40 -6.51
C LYS A 23 -15.01 6.01 -7.92
N ALA A 24 -16.04 5.17 -8.10
CA ALA A 24 -16.52 4.72 -9.41
C ALA A 24 -15.39 4.19 -10.33
N LEU A 25 -14.47 3.41 -9.75
CA LEU A 25 -13.27 2.90 -10.41
C LEU A 25 -13.63 2.09 -11.66
N GLN A 26 -13.00 2.41 -12.80
CA GLN A 26 -13.14 1.66 -14.07
C GLN A 26 -11.97 0.69 -14.32
N GLN A 27 -10.84 0.98 -13.68
CA GLN A 27 -9.58 0.23 -13.71
C GLN A 27 -9.13 -0.05 -12.27
N SER A 28 -8.13 -0.90 -12.10
CA SER A 28 -7.51 -1.12 -10.80
C SER A 28 -6.94 0.18 -10.23
N PHE A 29 -6.99 0.27 -8.90
CA PHE A 29 -6.55 1.42 -8.14
C PHE A 29 -5.46 0.99 -7.17
N ALA A 30 -4.29 1.60 -7.26
CA ALA A 30 -3.18 1.33 -6.38
C ALA A 30 -2.79 2.59 -5.59
N GLU A 31 -2.57 2.44 -4.30
CA GLU A 31 -2.05 3.49 -3.43
C GLU A 31 -1.04 2.88 -2.46
N ASN A 32 0.09 3.57 -2.27
CA ASN A 32 1.15 3.12 -1.38
C ASN A 32 1.04 3.77 0.00
N GLY A 33 0.33 4.89 0.12
CA GLY A 33 0.01 5.55 1.40
C GLY A 33 -1.49 5.67 1.61
N LEU A 34 -2.16 4.54 1.88
CA LEU A 34 -3.63 4.48 2.01
C LEU A 34 -4.14 5.47 3.05
N PHE A 35 -3.44 5.65 4.17
CA PHE A 35 -3.81 6.63 5.20
C PHE A 35 -4.00 8.06 4.65
N ALA A 36 -3.15 8.48 3.70
CA ALA A 36 -3.25 9.82 3.12
C ALA A 36 -4.50 9.97 2.23
N ALA A 37 -4.96 8.90 1.60
CA ALA A 37 -6.15 8.88 0.74
C ALA A 37 -7.45 8.54 1.49
N PHE A 38 -7.33 7.78 2.58
CA PHE A 38 -8.39 7.25 3.41
C PHE A 38 -7.94 7.25 4.88
N GLU A 39 -8.18 8.36 5.57
CA GLU A 39 -7.75 8.60 6.95
C GLU A 39 -8.09 7.46 7.94
N PRO A 40 -9.25 6.77 7.86
CA PRO A 40 -9.53 5.65 8.75
C PRO A 40 -8.51 4.51 8.69
N ALA A 41 -7.71 4.41 7.62
CA ALA A 41 -6.61 3.45 7.54
C ALA A 41 -5.49 3.64 8.57
N GLY A 42 -5.48 4.77 9.28
CA GLY A 42 -4.57 5.00 10.40
C GLY A 42 -4.64 3.92 11.48
N GLY A 43 -5.80 3.29 11.66
CA GLY A 43 -6.00 2.22 12.64
C GLY A 43 -5.35 0.87 12.27
N TYR A 44 -4.85 0.71 11.05
CA TYR A 44 -4.34 -0.57 10.54
C TYR A 44 -3.18 -0.42 9.54
N VAL A 45 -2.37 0.64 9.68
CA VAL A 45 -1.22 0.93 8.80
C VAL A 45 -0.20 -0.21 8.75
N GLU A 46 -0.02 -0.95 9.84
CA GLU A 46 0.88 -2.11 9.91
C GLU A 46 0.45 -3.24 8.98
N ILE A 47 -0.85 -3.30 8.62
CA ILE A 47 -1.44 -4.35 7.79
C ILE A 47 -1.67 -3.84 6.36
N ALA A 48 -2.18 -2.62 6.21
CA ALA A 48 -2.63 -2.06 4.94
C ALA A 48 -2.23 -0.57 4.78
N SER A 49 -0.93 -0.28 4.82
CA SER A 49 -0.42 1.01 4.34
C SER A 49 -0.50 1.12 2.82
N GLY A 50 -0.39 0.01 2.11
CA GLY A 50 -0.60 -0.07 0.67
C GLY A 50 -1.88 -0.83 0.33
N ILE A 51 -2.54 -0.42 -0.75
CA ILE A 51 -3.71 -1.10 -1.31
C ILE A 51 -3.58 -1.24 -2.83
N LEU A 52 -4.05 -2.36 -3.36
CA LEU A 52 -4.39 -2.55 -4.76
C LEU A 52 -5.82 -3.08 -4.83
N ALA A 53 -6.73 -2.25 -5.34
CA ALA A 53 -8.15 -2.54 -5.45
C ALA A 53 -8.52 -2.84 -6.91
N ILE A 54 -9.08 -4.02 -7.14
CA ILE A 54 -9.48 -4.50 -8.47
C ILE A 54 -11.01 -4.64 -8.48
N PRO A 55 -11.74 -3.80 -9.24
CA PRO A 55 -13.20 -3.94 -9.37
C PRO A 55 -13.54 -5.19 -10.20
N ILE A 56 -14.40 -6.07 -9.68
CA ILE A 56 -14.70 -7.38 -10.30
C ILE A 56 -16.19 -7.61 -10.64
N GLY A 57 -17.08 -6.72 -10.21
CA GLY A 57 -18.52 -6.82 -10.46
C GLY A 57 -19.00 -5.99 -11.66
N ASN A 58 -20.16 -6.34 -12.24
CA ASN A 58 -20.76 -5.63 -13.38
C ASN A 58 -21.09 -4.14 -13.10
N LYS A 59 -21.18 -3.76 -11.82
CA LYS A 59 -21.42 -2.39 -11.37
C LYS A 59 -20.22 -1.79 -10.61
N ASN A 60 -19.07 -2.47 -10.62
CA ASN A 60 -17.90 -2.12 -9.81
C ASN A 60 -18.22 -1.98 -8.30
N GLU A 61 -19.23 -2.73 -7.83
CA GLU A 61 -19.65 -2.76 -6.42
C GLU A 61 -18.81 -3.74 -5.60
N ASP A 62 -18.29 -4.78 -6.26
CA ASP A 62 -17.44 -5.81 -5.67
C ASP A 62 -15.97 -5.59 -6.04
N PHE A 63 -15.08 -5.84 -5.08
CA PHE A 63 -13.65 -5.66 -5.22
C PHE A 63 -12.87 -6.89 -4.77
N LEU A 64 -11.80 -7.19 -5.50
CA LEU A 64 -10.66 -7.93 -4.95
C LEU A 64 -9.67 -6.91 -4.39
N LEU A 65 -9.37 -7.00 -3.10
CA LEU A 65 -8.46 -6.09 -2.40
C LEU A 65 -7.19 -6.84 -2.02
N LEU A 66 -6.05 -6.28 -2.40
CA LEU A 66 -4.73 -6.70 -1.95
C LEU A 66 -4.13 -5.60 -1.09
N PHE A 67 -3.45 -6.02 -0.02
CA PHE A 67 -2.85 -5.10 0.94
C PHE A 67 -1.35 -5.32 1.04
N ARG A 68 -0.63 -4.25 1.37
CA ARG A 68 0.76 -4.31 1.79
C ARG A 68 0.92 -3.62 3.15
N PRO A 69 1.72 -4.22 4.05
CA PRO A 69 2.03 -3.60 5.33
C PRO A 69 2.86 -2.33 5.11
N GLU A 70 2.95 -1.53 6.18
CA GLU A 70 3.90 -0.42 6.24
C GLU A 70 5.33 -0.92 5.98
N LEU A 71 6.11 -0.14 5.24
CA LEU A 71 7.53 -0.40 5.03
C LEU A 71 8.25 -0.27 6.36
N GLN A 72 8.65 -1.41 6.94
CA GLN A 72 9.51 -1.41 8.12
C GLN A 72 10.87 -0.82 7.76
N ALA A 73 11.23 0.27 8.43
CA ALA A 73 12.52 0.91 8.34
C ALA A 73 13.63 0.09 9.03
N THR A 74 13.96 -1.09 8.50
CA THR A 74 14.99 -1.95 9.11
C THR A 74 16.37 -1.61 8.53
N VAL A 75 17.19 -0.86 9.29
CA VAL A 75 18.62 -0.67 8.98
C VAL A 75 19.42 -1.66 9.82
N ASN A 76 20.00 -2.67 9.19
CA ASN A 76 21.00 -3.54 9.81
C ASN A 76 22.33 -2.77 9.89
N TRP A 77 22.66 -2.28 11.09
CA TRP A 77 23.95 -1.66 11.36
C TRP A 77 25.01 -2.75 11.58
N SER A 78 25.90 -2.95 10.62
CA SER A 78 27.12 -3.75 10.81
C SER A 78 28.30 -2.88 11.30
N GLY A 79 28.06 -1.92 12.19
CA GLY A 79 29.08 -0.96 12.64
C GLY A 79 28.77 -0.27 13.96
N ASN A 80 29.84 0.11 14.68
CA ASN A 80 29.79 0.77 15.99
C ASN A 80 29.20 2.20 15.85
N PRO A 81 28.10 2.53 16.55
CA PRO A 81 27.43 3.84 16.47
C PRO A 81 28.31 5.06 16.83
N ALA A 82 29.45 4.82 17.49
CA ALA A 82 30.37 5.86 17.93
C ALA A 82 31.29 6.40 16.80
N ASP A 83 31.49 5.64 15.73
CA ASP A 83 32.47 5.97 14.66
C ASP A 83 31.84 6.70 13.46
N ALA A 84 30.52 6.99 13.51
CA ALA A 84 29.74 7.46 12.37
C ALA A 84 29.78 8.99 12.12
N ILE A 85 30.81 9.70 12.62
CA ILE A 85 30.98 11.14 12.40
C ILE A 85 32.11 11.34 11.39
N ASN A 86 31.78 11.32 10.09
CA ASN A 86 32.69 11.79 9.05
C ASN A 86 32.53 13.29 8.82
N PHE A 87 33.64 14.01 8.95
CA PHE A 87 33.73 15.43 8.60
C PHE A 87 34.14 15.56 7.14
N GLU A 88 33.26 16.10 6.30
CA GLU A 88 33.62 16.54 4.95
C GLU A 88 34.34 17.92 5.01
N PRO A 89 35.20 18.26 4.03
CA PRO A 89 35.98 19.51 4.03
C PRO A 89 35.16 20.81 4.04
N ASP A 90 33.86 20.75 3.71
CA ASP A 90 32.92 21.89 3.69
C ASP A 90 32.32 22.24 5.07
N GLY A 91 32.76 21.56 6.15
CA GLY A 91 32.30 21.86 7.52
C GLY A 91 30.84 21.49 7.82
N LYS A 92 30.12 20.90 6.86
CA LYS A 92 28.74 20.41 7.05
C LYS A 92 28.75 19.06 7.74
N LYS A 93 28.08 18.99 8.90
CA LYS A 93 27.83 17.74 9.62
C LYS A 93 26.63 17.04 9.01
N TYR A 94 26.85 15.92 8.31
CA TYR A 94 25.76 15.01 7.98
C TYR A 94 25.75 13.88 9.00
N HIS A 95 24.75 13.89 9.88
CA HIS A 95 24.53 12.80 10.81
C HIS A 95 23.68 11.73 10.12
N PRO A 96 24.14 10.47 10.01
CA PRO A 96 23.32 9.37 9.51
C PRO A 96 21.97 9.24 10.22
N ARG A 97 21.90 9.64 11.51
CA ARG A 97 20.65 9.69 12.29
C ARG A 97 19.66 10.76 11.79
N SER A 98 20.13 11.90 11.30
CA SER A 98 19.26 12.98 10.82
C SER A 98 18.68 12.66 9.45
N SER A 99 19.49 12.16 8.51
CA SER A 99 18.97 11.70 7.21
C SER A 99 18.06 10.47 7.37
N PHE A 100 18.35 9.59 8.33
CA PHE A 100 17.48 8.47 8.65
C PHE A 100 16.14 8.88 9.27
N ALA A 101 16.13 9.82 10.23
CA ALA A 101 14.88 10.33 10.80
C ALA A 101 14.00 10.97 9.71
N ILE A 102 14.60 11.75 8.81
CA ILE A 102 13.90 12.33 7.65
C ILE A 102 13.36 11.23 6.73
N TRP A 103 14.15 10.19 6.46
CA TRP A 103 13.71 9.07 5.63
C TRP A 103 12.59 8.25 6.30
N GLN A 104 12.70 7.94 7.59
CA GLN A 104 11.65 7.27 8.37
C GLN A 104 10.35 8.06 8.33
N GLU A 105 10.41 9.37 8.51
CA GLU A 105 9.24 10.24 8.39
C GLU A 105 8.67 10.24 6.97
N THR A 106 9.52 10.12 5.94
CA THR A 106 9.11 10.07 4.54
C THR A 106 8.36 8.77 4.18
N VAL A 107 8.70 7.65 4.83
CA VAL A 107 8.11 6.32 4.57
C VAL A 107 7.01 5.94 5.57
N LYS A 108 6.78 6.76 6.59
CA LYS A 108 5.71 6.55 7.58
C LYS A 108 4.35 6.45 6.89
N HIS A 109 3.57 5.44 7.30
CA HIS A 109 2.28 5.03 6.78
C HIS A 109 2.27 4.72 5.28
N LYS A 110 3.43 4.32 4.73
CA LYS A 110 3.57 3.90 3.32
C LYS A 110 4.08 2.48 3.22
N SER A 111 3.57 1.73 2.26
CA SER A 111 4.10 0.44 1.85
C SER A 111 5.23 0.59 0.83
N LEU A 112 5.83 -0.56 0.47
CA LEU A 112 6.57 -0.66 -0.78
C LEU A 112 5.68 -0.32 -1.98
N PRO A 113 6.22 0.36 -3.00
CA PRO A 113 5.46 0.73 -4.19
C PRO A 113 5.08 -0.51 -5.00
N TRP A 114 3.83 -0.55 -5.48
CA TRP A 114 3.41 -1.51 -6.50
C TRP A 114 4.21 -1.28 -7.78
N ASN A 115 4.83 -2.33 -8.31
CA ASN A 115 5.63 -2.22 -9.52
C ASN A 115 4.73 -2.33 -10.77
N ALA A 116 5.28 -1.96 -11.94
CA ALA A 116 4.51 -1.91 -13.18
C ALA A 116 3.92 -3.28 -13.60
N GLU A 117 4.66 -4.37 -13.39
CA GLU A 117 4.23 -5.73 -13.73
C GLU A 117 3.05 -6.17 -12.84
N GLU A 118 3.07 -5.84 -11.55
CA GLU A 118 1.97 -6.12 -10.62
C GLU A 118 0.68 -5.39 -11.02
N LEU A 119 0.81 -4.14 -11.48
CA LEU A 119 -0.33 -3.36 -11.96
C LEU A 119 -0.88 -3.90 -13.28
N GLU A 120 -0.02 -4.31 -14.21
CA GLU A 120 -0.43 -4.94 -15.47
C GLU A 120 -1.14 -6.29 -15.23
N LEU A 121 -0.63 -7.09 -14.30
CA LEU A 121 -1.28 -8.35 -13.89
C LEU A 121 -2.64 -8.09 -13.23
N ALA A 122 -2.77 -7.02 -12.46
CA ALA A 122 -4.05 -6.63 -11.86
C ALA A 122 -5.11 -6.29 -12.92
N GLU A 123 -4.74 -5.54 -13.96
CA GLU A 123 -5.65 -5.26 -15.08
C GLU A 123 -5.99 -6.50 -15.90
N SER A 124 -5.01 -7.37 -16.12
CA SER A 124 -5.21 -8.65 -16.79
C SER A 124 -6.19 -9.53 -16.02
N LEU A 125 -6.03 -9.62 -14.70
CA LEU A 125 -6.92 -10.36 -13.81
C LEU A 125 -8.33 -9.75 -13.80
N ARG A 126 -8.45 -8.43 -13.74
CA ARG A 126 -9.73 -7.71 -13.82
C ARG A 126 -10.49 -8.10 -15.09
N THR A 127 -9.81 -8.05 -16.23
CA THR A 127 -10.37 -8.37 -17.55
C THR A 127 -10.81 -9.83 -17.61
N PHE A 128 -9.96 -10.76 -17.15
CA PHE A 128 -10.29 -12.18 -17.09
C PHE A 128 -11.54 -12.45 -16.24
N ILE A 129 -11.63 -11.85 -15.04
CA ILE A 129 -12.78 -12.03 -14.14
C ILE A 129 -14.06 -11.48 -14.78
N PHE A 130 -13.99 -10.30 -15.41
CA PHE A 130 -15.12 -9.69 -16.08
C PHE A 130 -15.63 -10.53 -17.27
N GLU A 131 -14.72 -11.03 -18.10
CA GLU A 131 -15.10 -11.92 -19.20
C GLU A 131 -15.73 -13.23 -18.70
N TYR A 132 -15.14 -13.82 -17.65
CA TYR A 132 -15.63 -15.06 -17.06
C TYR A 132 -17.01 -14.88 -16.41
N SER A 133 -17.22 -13.79 -15.67
CA SER A 133 -18.52 -13.50 -15.03
C SER A 133 -19.62 -13.25 -16.07
N THR A 134 -19.28 -12.57 -17.17
CA THR A 134 -20.22 -12.31 -18.28
C THR A 134 -20.62 -13.60 -18.97
N LYS A 135 -19.68 -14.50 -19.28
CA LYS A 135 -19.96 -15.78 -19.95
C LYS A 135 -20.81 -16.76 -19.14
N ARG A 136 -20.80 -16.66 -17.81
CA ARG A 136 -21.55 -17.55 -16.91
C ARG A 136 -22.99 -17.10 -16.68
N ASN A 137 -23.31 -15.83 -16.96
CA ASN A 137 -24.64 -15.27 -16.80
C ASN A 137 -25.54 -15.41 -18.05
N PHE A 138 -25.04 -16.11 -19.08
CA PHE A 138 -25.76 -16.59 -20.26
C PHE A 138 -25.65 -18.11 -20.34
#